data_AF-A0A7V8A7B4-F1
#
_entry.id   AF-A0A7V8A7B4-F1
#
_cell.length_a   1.000
_cell.length_b   1.000
_cell.length_c   1.000
_cell.angle_alpha   90.00
_cell.angle_beta   90.00
_cell.angle_gamma   90.00
#
_symmetry.space_group_name_H-M   'P 1'
#
loop_
_entity.id
_entity.type
_entity.pdbx_description
1 polymer ?
#
loop_
_entity_poly.entity_id
_entity_poly.type
_entity_poly.pdbx_seq_one_letter_code
_entity_poly.pdbx_strand_id
1 'polypeptide(L)' 'MRSTKNLGMILLGIWLILAGLLVIISIPIPFLNILMAILAIAAGVLILLGR' A
#
# COMPACT_ATOMS: atom_id res chain seq x y z
N MET A 1 0.89 -23.85 -7.22
CA MET A 1 0.34 -23.43 -5.91
C MET A 1 1.51 -23.03 -5.01
N ARG A 2 1.92 -21.75 -5.03
CA ARG A 2 3.00 -21.17 -4.20
C ARG A 2 2.59 -19.76 -3.73
N SER A 3 1.32 -19.60 -3.35
CA SER A 3 0.66 -18.30 -3.20
C SER A 3 1.07 -17.50 -1.95
N THR A 4 2.00 -18.00 -1.13
CA THR A 4 2.49 -17.34 0.09
C THR A 4 3.78 -16.54 -0.10
N LYS A 5 4.34 -16.47 -1.32
CA LYS A 5 5.65 -15.82 -1.58
C LYS A 5 5.57 -14.35 -2.05
N ASN A 6 4.35 -13.80 -2.14
CA ASN A 6 4.10 -12.48 -2.71
C ASN A 6 3.22 -11.63 -1.77
N LEU A 7 3.33 -11.81 -0.45
CA LEU A 7 2.51 -11.04 0.49
C LEU A 7 2.80 -9.54 0.36
N GLY A 8 4.05 -9.14 0.11
CA GLY A 8 4.38 -7.75 -0.21
C GLY A 8 3.69 -7.24 -1.47
N MET A 9 3.60 -8.07 -2.51
CA MET A 9 2.97 -7.70 -3.77
C MET A 9 1.45 -7.53 -3.63
N ILE A 10 0.80 -8.41 -2.83
CA ILE A 10 -0.63 -8.31 -2.51
C ILE A 10 -0.89 -7.05 -1.68
N LEU A 11 -0.08 -6.80 -0.65
CA LEU A 11 -0.23 -5.63 0.22
C LEU A 11 -0.02 -4.31 -0.54
N LEU A 12 0.97 -4.25 -1.44
CA LEU A 12 1.18 -3.08 -2.29
C LEU A 12 0.05 -2.89 -3.31
N GLY A 13 -0.50 -3.98 -3.86
CA GLY A 13 -1.66 -3.92 -4.74
C GLY A 13 -2.89 -3.30 -4.04
N ILE A 14 -3.19 -3.76 -2.82
CA ILE A 14 -4.26 -3.19 -1.99
C ILE A 14 -3.98 -1.71 -1.69
N TRP A 15 -2.73 -1.37 -1.35
CA TRP A 15 -2.33 0.01 -1.07
C TRP A 15 -2.50 0.93 -2.29
N LEU A 16 -2.07 0.51 -3.48
CA LEU A 16 -2.22 1.28 -4.72
C LEU A 16 -3.69 1.49 -5.10
N ILE A 17 -4.55 0.49 -4.90
CA ILE A 17 -6.00 0.62 -5.15
C ILE A 17 -6.61 1.66 -4.20
N LEU A 18 -6.29 1.58 -2.91
CA LEU A 18 -6.77 2.53 -1.92
C LEU A 18 -6.22 3.94 -2.18
N ALA A 19 -4.92 4.07 -2.47
CA ALA A 19 -4.26 5.34 -2.75
C ALA A 19 -4.84 6.02 -4.01
N GLY A 20 -4.99 5.29 -5.11
CA GLY A 20 -5.58 5.82 -6.34
C GLY A 20 -7.05 6.23 -6.16
N LEU A 21 -7.82 5.46 -5.40
CA LEU A 21 -9.21 5.78 -5.09
C LEU A 21 -9.34 7.03 -4.20
N LEU A 22 -8.44 7.20 -3.23
CA LEU A 22 -8.36 8.38 -2.37
C LEU A 22 -7.92 9.64 -3.12
N VAL A 23 -7.12 9.52 -4.19
CA VAL A 23 -6.80 10.67 -5.05
C VAL A 23 -8.04 11.13 -5.83
N ILE A 24 -8.82 10.19 -6.34
CA ILE A 24 -10.09 10.48 -7.05
C ILE A 24 -11.13 11.08 -6.10
N ILE A 25 -11.23 10.52 -4.90
CA ILE A 25 -12.14 10.98 -3.85
C ILE A 25 -11.31 11.80 -2.87
N SER A 26 -11.03 13.06 -3.21
CA SER A 26 -10.28 14.00 -2.36
C SER A 26 -11.07 14.34 -1.09
N ILE A 27 -11.05 13.44 -0.10
CA ILE A 27 -11.61 13.67 1.23
C ILE A 27 -10.52 14.35 2.07
N PRO A 28 -10.75 15.54 2.64
CA PRO A 28 -9.79 16.23 3.49
C PRO A 28 -9.76 15.58 4.88
N ILE A 29 -9.19 14.37 4.97
CA ILE A 29 -8.91 13.71 6.24
C ILE A 29 -7.52 14.17 6.69
N PRO A 30 -7.41 14.86 7.84
CA PRO A 30 -6.12 15.26 8.39
C PRO A 30 -5.21 14.04 8.58
N PHE A 31 -3.92 14.15 8.25
CA PHE A 31 -2.92 13.08 8.39
C PHE A 31 -3.13 11.82 7.52
N LEU A 32 -4.13 11.77 6.64
CA LEU A 32 -4.34 10.62 5.76
C LEU A 32 -3.15 10.39 4.81
N ASN A 33 -2.52 11.47 4.36
CA ASN A 33 -1.32 11.41 3.54
C ASN A 33 -0.13 10.77 4.28
N ILE A 34 -0.02 10.99 5.59
CA ILE A 34 1.05 10.41 6.44
C ILE A 34 0.79 8.92 6.67
N LEU A 35 -0.46 8.53 6.94
CA LEU A 35 -0.87 7.14 7.04
C LEU A 35 -0.62 6.37 5.73
N MET A 36 -0.99 6.98 4.60
CA MET A 36 -0.70 6.45 3.27
C MET A 36 0.79 6.32 3.01
N ALA A 37 1.60 7.32 3.36
CA ALA A 37 3.05 7.27 3.20
C ALA A 37 3.71 6.16 4.04
N ILE A 38 3.29 5.99 5.30
CA ILE A 38 3.80 4.90 6.16
C ILE A 38 3.45 3.53 5.58
N LEU A 39 2.21 3.34 5.12
CA LEU A 39 1.79 2.11 4.44
C LEU A 39 2.57 1.87 3.14
N ALA A 40 2.85 2.92 2.37
CA ALA A 40 3.65 2.85 1.15
C ALA A 40 5.07 2.35 1.43
N ILE A 41 5.71 2.93 2.46
CA ILE A 41 7.07 2.59 2.87
C ILE A 41 7.09 1.15 3.39
N ALA A 42 6.13 0.76 4.23
CA ALA A 42 6.02 -0.60 4.73
C ALA A 42 5.82 -1.61 3.60
N ALA A 43 4.94 -1.32 2.63
CA ALA A 43 4.72 -2.18 1.47
C ALA A 43 5.95 -2.27 0.56
N GLY A 44 6.64 -1.15 0.31
CA GLY A 44 7.88 -1.12 -0.46
C GLY A 44 9.02 -1.90 0.19
N VAL A 45 9.17 -1.79 1.52
CA VAL A 45 10.14 -2.56 2.30
C VAL A 45 9.79 -4.05 2.27
N LEU A 46 8.50 -4.42 2.42
CA LEU A 46 8.05 -5.81 2.34
C LEU A 46 8.37 -6.45 0.97
N ILE A 47 8.20 -5.67 -0.11
CA ILE A 47 8.53 -6.11 -1.47
C ILE A 47 10.02 -6.23 -1.70
N LEU A 48 10.82 -5.26 -1.23
CA LEU A 48 12.28 -5.31 -1.33
C LEU A 48 12.86 -6.52 -0.59
N LEU A 49 12.23 -6.91 0.53
CA LEU A 49 12.59 -8.12 1.27
C LEU A 49 12.15 -9.43 0.56
N GLY A 50 11.40 -9.36 -0.54
CA GLY A 50 11.08 -10.51 -1.39
C GLY A 50 10.24 -11.60 -0.71
N ARG A 51 9.37 -11.22 0.24
CA ARG A 51 8.42 -12.10 0.95
C ARG A 51 6.97 -11.72 0.63
#